data_AF-A0A959ZVJ7-F1
#
_entry.id   AF-A0A959ZVJ7-F1
#
_cell.length_a   1.000
_cell.length_b   1.000
_cell.length_c   1.000
_cell.angle_alpha   90.00
_cell.angle_beta   90.00
_cell.angle_gamma   90.00
#
_symmetry.space_group_name_H-M   'P 1'
#
loop_
_entity.id
_entity.type
_entity.pdbx_description
1 polymer ?
#
loop_
_entity_poly.entity_id
_entity_poly.type
_entity_poly.pdbx_seq_one_letter_code
_entity_poly.pdbx_strand_id
1 'polypeptide(L)'
;MIVAIVALVVAGVGTAVAANLITSSEIKNGTIKKQDLSAKLKRALKGKSGPQGPPGEKGDKGDPGEQGPPGPSGLSGGTIPSGTTVTGAWGGRYTAALAGTQTNSYLLTYSFPLPAPVRLTDAQVQFGAGTAGPVGDADPACTGSVASPTAPAGKVCIYSQDNARDNSTLTGFKLSAAQANTDADAYGFTVRMVNISTPGTMRAEGTWAYTAP
;
A
#
# COMPACT_ATOMS: atom_id res chain seq x y z
N MET A 1 113.94 31.66 -0.37
CA MET A 1 113.49 33.04 -0.14
C MET A 1 113.19 33.66 -1.51
N ILE A 2 111.93 34.05 -1.77
CA ILE A 2 111.49 35.21 -2.59
C ILE A 2 111.99 35.37 -4.06
N VAL A 3 111.02 35.41 -5.00
CA VAL A 3 110.87 36.32 -6.19
C VAL A 3 112.00 36.30 -7.26
N ALA A 4 111.78 35.91 -8.54
CA ALA A 4 111.00 36.55 -9.64
C ALA A 4 111.58 37.91 -10.14
N ILE A 5 111.52 38.31 -11.42
CA ILE A 5 110.52 39.22 -12.09
C ILE A 5 111.13 39.61 -13.48
N VAL A 6 110.52 39.42 -14.68
CA VAL A 6 109.52 40.20 -15.50
C VAL A 6 110.04 41.40 -16.33
N ALA A 7 109.53 41.52 -17.59
CA ALA A 7 109.34 42.76 -18.38
C ALA A 7 108.36 42.54 -19.59
N LEU A 8 107.93 43.52 -20.41
CA LEU A 8 107.15 44.77 -20.12
C LEU A 8 106.58 45.45 -21.42
N VAL A 9 105.27 45.82 -21.44
CA VAL A 9 104.60 46.89 -22.27
C VAL A 9 104.50 46.76 -23.83
N VAL A 10 103.55 47.37 -24.59
CA VAL A 10 102.06 47.55 -24.49
C VAL A 10 101.46 48.10 -25.83
N ALA A 11 100.12 48.24 -25.94
CA ALA A 11 99.31 48.87 -27.02
C ALA A 11 99.19 48.08 -28.35
N GLY A 12 98.26 48.33 -29.28
CA GLY A 12 97.08 49.23 -29.36
C GLY A 12 96.45 49.12 -30.78
N VAL A 13 95.23 49.58 -31.15
CA VAL A 13 94.11 50.31 -30.49
C VAL A 13 92.76 49.89 -31.15
N GLY A 14 91.59 50.36 -30.69
CA GLY A 14 90.27 50.03 -31.30
C GLY A 14 89.08 50.87 -30.80
N THR A 15 88.00 50.97 -31.59
CA THR A 15 86.81 51.78 -31.27
C THR A 15 85.81 51.04 -30.38
N ALA A 16 85.53 51.57 -29.18
CA ALA A 16 84.52 51.01 -28.28
C ALA A 16 83.13 51.59 -28.53
N VAL A 17 82.11 50.74 -28.65
CA VAL A 17 80.70 51.13 -28.68
C VAL A 17 80.12 50.92 -27.28
N ALA A 18 79.66 51.98 -26.63
CA ALA A 18 79.05 51.89 -25.30
C ALA A 18 77.59 51.40 -25.42
N ALA A 19 77.32 50.19 -24.92
CA ALA A 19 75.96 49.67 -24.80
C ALA A 19 75.36 50.11 -23.46
N ASN A 20 74.43 51.08 -23.49
CA ASN A 20 73.65 51.46 -22.31
C ASN A 20 72.63 50.35 -22.00
N LEU A 21 73.01 49.42 -21.13
CA LEU A 21 72.16 48.33 -20.66
C LEU A 21 71.33 48.81 -19.46
N ILE A 22 70.03 49.07 -19.66
CA ILE A 22 69.13 49.40 -18.54
C ILE A 22 68.99 48.19 -17.62
N THR A 23 69.28 48.41 -16.34
CA THR A 23 69.29 47.40 -15.27
C THR A 23 67.97 47.37 -14.51
N SER A 24 67.69 46.28 -13.81
CA SER A 24 66.45 46.13 -13.03
C SER A 24 66.30 47.15 -11.91
N SER A 25 67.41 47.71 -11.39
CA SER A 25 67.41 48.79 -10.39
C SER A 25 66.88 50.13 -10.90
N GLU A 26 66.95 50.36 -12.22
CA GLU A 26 66.46 51.59 -12.86
C GLU A 26 64.96 51.51 -13.18
N ILE A 27 64.36 50.32 -13.07
CA ILE A 27 62.95 50.06 -13.32
C ILE A 27 62.16 50.21 -12.01
N LYS A 28 61.25 51.19 -11.98
CA LYS A 28 60.34 51.39 -10.83
C LYS A 28 59.23 50.34 -10.83
N ASN A 29 58.95 49.75 -9.66
CA ASN A 29 57.85 48.81 -9.49
C ASN A 29 56.50 49.39 -9.96
N GLY A 30 55.72 48.57 -10.67
CA GLY A 30 54.41 48.96 -11.22
C GLY A 30 54.43 49.77 -12.51
N THR A 31 55.60 50.21 -13.02
CA THR A 31 55.66 51.01 -14.26
C THR A 31 55.61 50.16 -15.55
N ILE A 32 56.07 48.91 -15.51
CA ILE A 32 55.95 47.96 -16.63
C ILE A 32 54.48 47.60 -16.81
N LYS A 33 53.90 47.96 -17.97
CA LYS A 33 52.54 47.62 -18.34
C LYS A 33 52.49 46.20 -18.90
N LYS A 34 51.31 45.58 -18.86
CA LYS A 34 51.09 44.28 -19.52
C LYS A 34 51.55 44.31 -20.99
N GLN A 35 51.41 45.44 -21.68
CA GLN A 35 51.79 45.62 -23.09
C GLN A 35 53.25 45.23 -23.34
N ASP A 36 54.15 45.73 -22.49
CA ASP A 36 55.62 45.66 -22.57
C ASP A 36 56.17 44.24 -22.36
N LEU A 37 55.36 43.33 -21.79
CA LEU A 37 55.73 41.94 -21.58
C LEU A 37 55.60 41.12 -22.88
N SER A 38 56.56 40.24 -23.17
CA SER A 38 56.48 39.36 -24.33
C SER A 38 55.25 38.43 -24.29
N ALA A 39 54.75 38.02 -25.46
CA ALA A 39 53.63 37.07 -25.54
C ALA A 39 53.92 35.73 -24.84
N LYS A 40 55.19 35.31 -24.80
CA LYS A 40 55.65 34.12 -24.07
C LYS A 40 55.50 34.30 -22.56
N LEU A 41 55.89 35.45 -22.01
CA LEU A 41 55.74 35.74 -20.58
C LEU A 41 54.28 35.93 -20.18
N LYS A 42 53.46 36.61 -21.01
CA LYS A 42 52.01 36.72 -20.84
C LYS A 42 51.32 35.34 -20.74
N ARG A 43 51.74 34.37 -21.57
CA ARG A 43 51.25 32.99 -21.52
C ARG A 43 51.73 32.24 -20.27
N ALA A 44 52.98 32.42 -19.86
CA ALA A 44 53.52 31.82 -18.64
C ALA A 44 52.81 32.32 -17.36
N LEU A 45 52.37 33.59 -17.35
CA LEU A 45 51.61 34.19 -16.25
C LEU A 45 50.12 33.80 -16.23
N LYS A 46 49.59 33.17 -17.29
CA LYS A 46 48.20 32.69 -17.30
C LYS A 46 48.17 31.31 -16.64
N GLY A 47 47.90 31.31 -15.32
CA GLY A 47 47.76 30.09 -14.53
C GLY A 47 46.81 29.09 -15.18
N LYS A 48 47.14 27.79 -15.07
CA LYS A 48 46.25 26.71 -15.49
C LYS A 48 44.97 26.76 -14.65
N SER A 49 43.82 26.47 -15.24
CA SER A 49 42.59 26.24 -14.47
C SER A 49 42.85 25.16 -13.42
N GLY A 50 42.32 25.36 -12.21
CA GLY A 50 42.42 24.36 -11.15
C GLY A 50 41.73 23.04 -11.53
N PRO A 51 42.05 21.94 -10.84
CA PRO A 51 41.33 20.67 -11.02
C PRO A 51 39.84 20.86 -10.70
N GLN A 52 38.99 20.06 -11.34
CA GLN A 52 37.59 19.97 -10.96
C GLN A 52 37.48 19.53 -9.51
N GLY A 53 36.55 20.14 -8.75
CA GLY A 53 36.29 19.76 -7.36
C GLY A 53 35.80 18.30 -7.24
N PRO A 54 35.97 17.67 -6.06
CA PRO A 54 35.48 16.32 -5.83
C PRO A 54 33.95 16.24 -6.03
N PRO A 55 33.41 15.07 -6.40
CA PRO A 55 31.97 14.84 -6.38
C PRO A 55 31.37 15.16 -5.00
N GLY A 56 30.18 15.75 -4.98
CA GLY A 56 29.45 16.00 -3.73
C GLY A 56 29.12 14.70 -3.01
N GLU A 57 29.00 14.79 -1.68
CA GLU A 57 28.67 13.63 -0.84
C GLU A 57 27.28 13.07 -1.18
N LYS A 58 27.12 11.76 -1.01
CA LYS A 58 25.85 11.09 -1.23
C LYS A 58 24.89 11.53 -0.12
N GLY A 59 23.79 12.19 -0.50
CA GLY A 59 22.76 12.62 0.45
C GLY A 59 22.25 11.47 1.33
N ASP A 60 21.89 11.82 2.56
CA ASP A 60 21.51 10.86 3.60
C ASP A 60 20.33 9.96 3.19
N LYS A 61 20.32 8.76 3.77
CA LYS A 61 19.18 7.85 3.61
C LYS A 61 17.99 8.45 4.37
N GLY A 62 16.90 8.73 3.66
CA GLY A 62 15.66 9.20 4.27
C GLY A 62 15.14 8.28 5.36
N ASP A 63 14.42 8.87 6.32
CA ASP A 63 13.94 8.19 7.52
C ASP A 63 13.05 6.97 7.21
N PRO A 64 13.01 5.98 8.13
CA PRO A 64 12.01 4.91 8.05
C PRO A 64 10.58 5.48 8.04
N GLY A 65 9.71 4.90 7.23
CA GLY A 65 8.29 5.25 7.24
C GLY A 65 7.61 4.92 8.57
N GLU A 66 6.53 5.63 8.87
CA GLU A 66 5.75 5.43 10.09
C GLU A 66 5.21 3.99 10.19
N GLN A 67 5.11 3.48 11.42
CA GLN A 67 4.51 2.18 11.68
C GLN A 67 3.01 2.23 11.33
N GLY A 68 2.52 1.21 10.60
CA GLY A 68 1.10 1.07 10.29
C GLY A 68 0.21 0.94 11.54
N PRO A 69 -1.09 1.24 11.42
CA PRO A 69 -2.00 1.20 12.56
C PRO A 69 -2.08 -0.21 13.19
N PRO A 70 -2.39 -0.31 14.50
CA PRO A 70 -2.62 -1.59 15.15
C PRO A 70 -3.69 -2.42 14.43
N GLY A 71 -3.47 -3.74 14.34
CA GLY A 71 -4.49 -4.67 13.88
C GLY A 71 -5.69 -4.73 14.84
N PRO A 72 -6.86 -5.20 14.37
CA PRO A 72 -8.05 -5.31 15.21
C PRO A 72 -7.77 -6.21 16.42
N SER A 73 -8.26 -5.81 17.59
CA SER A 73 -8.11 -6.58 18.83
C SER A 73 -8.72 -7.97 18.68
N GLY A 74 -8.00 -9.01 19.14
CA GLY A 74 -8.50 -10.37 19.17
C GLY A 74 -9.79 -10.47 19.99
N LEU A 75 -10.76 -11.25 19.49
CA LEU A 75 -12.09 -11.44 20.08
C LEU A 75 -12.02 -12.24 21.39
N SER A 76 -11.85 -11.56 22.54
CA SER A 76 -11.75 -12.19 23.86
C SER A 76 -12.98 -11.95 24.74
N GLY A 77 -13.73 -13.02 25.03
CA GLY A 77 -14.62 -13.13 26.19
C GLY A 77 -15.91 -12.28 26.22
N GLY A 78 -16.26 -11.58 25.14
CA GLY A 78 -17.42 -10.68 25.10
C GLY A 78 -18.39 -10.95 23.94
N THR A 79 -19.12 -9.91 23.54
CA THR A 79 -19.90 -9.87 22.30
C THR A 79 -19.08 -9.27 21.16
N ILE A 80 -19.57 -9.36 19.93
CA ILE A 80 -19.00 -8.64 18.78
C ILE A 80 -19.05 -7.13 19.08
N PRO A 81 -17.92 -6.39 19.05
CA PRO A 81 -17.91 -4.98 19.37
C PRO A 81 -18.72 -4.14 18.38
N SER A 82 -19.44 -3.11 18.86
CA SER A 82 -20.23 -2.19 18.04
C SER A 82 -19.48 -1.68 16.80
N GLY A 83 -20.16 -1.62 15.65
CA GLY A 83 -19.57 -1.25 14.36
C GLY A 83 -18.65 -2.31 13.72
N THR A 84 -18.25 -3.36 14.45
CA THR A 84 -17.43 -4.44 13.87
C THR A 84 -18.28 -5.29 12.93
N THR A 85 -17.77 -5.49 11.72
CA THR A 85 -18.36 -6.43 10.77
C THR A 85 -17.62 -7.77 10.85
N VAL A 86 -18.36 -8.85 11.07
CA VAL A 86 -17.88 -10.23 10.94
C VAL A 86 -18.49 -10.86 9.69
N THR A 87 -17.76 -11.74 9.04
CA THR A 87 -18.15 -12.35 7.77
C THR A 87 -17.86 -13.84 7.78
N GLY A 88 -18.63 -14.63 7.04
CA GLY A 88 -18.37 -16.05 6.90
C GLY A 88 -18.92 -16.64 5.60
N ALA A 89 -18.63 -17.91 5.37
CA ALA A 89 -19.28 -18.70 4.34
C ALA A 89 -20.58 -19.32 4.86
N TRP A 90 -21.51 -19.59 3.96
CA TRP A 90 -22.66 -20.45 4.20
C TRP A 90 -22.96 -21.30 2.96
N GLY A 91 -23.80 -22.31 3.12
CA GLY A 91 -24.25 -23.19 2.05
C GLY A 91 -24.09 -24.68 2.34
N GLY A 92 -24.43 -25.47 1.33
CA GLY A 92 -24.29 -26.91 1.31
C GLY A 92 -24.75 -27.54 -0.01
N ARG A 93 -24.63 -28.86 -0.10
CA ARG A 93 -25.20 -29.69 -1.16
C ARG A 93 -26.08 -30.75 -0.54
N TYR A 94 -27.32 -30.85 -1.01
CA TYR A 94 -28.36 -31.72 -0.49
C TYR A 94 -28.95 -32.57 -1.62
N THR A 95 -29.51 -33.73 -1.28
CA THR A 95 -30.21 -34.58 -2.26
C THR A 95 -31.70 -34.51 -1.98
N ALA A 96 -32.45 -33.91 -2.90
CA ALA A 96 -33.91 -33.94 -2.90
C ALA A 96 -34.38 -35.33 -3.38
N ALA A 97 -34.76 -36.18 -2.43
CA ALA A 97 -35.11 -37.58 -2.69
C ALA A 97 -36.54 -37.81 -3.21
N LEU A 98 -37.39 -36.77 -3.21
CA LEU A 98 -38.83 -36.89 -3.46
C LEU A 98 -39.24 -36.28 -4.81
N ALA A 99 -40.09 -37.02 -5.54
CA ALA A 99 -40.76 -36.56 -6.76
C ALA A 99 -42.22 -36.18 -6.48
N GLY A 100 -42.78 -35.25 -7.26
CA GLY A 100 -44.19 -34.88 -7.20
C GLY A 100 -44.47 -33.65 -6.34
N THR A 101 -45.60 -33.65 -5.63
CA THR A 101 -46.16 -32.47 -4.91
C THR A 101 -45.53 -32.22 -3.53
N GLN A 102 -44.54 -33.00 -3.10
CA GLN A 102 -43.86 -32.79 -1.82
C GLN A 102 -42.74 -31.74 -1.95
N THR A 103 -42.60 -30.91 -0.92
CA THR A 103 -41.60 -29.83 -0.85
C THR A 103 -40.51 -30.22 0.13
N ASN A 104 -39.24 -30.23 -0.29
CA ASN A 104 -38.11 -30.48 0.60
C ASN A 104 -37.69 -29.15 1.25
N SER A 105 -37.62 -29.10 2.59
CA SER A 105 -37.20 -27.93 3.36
C SER A 105 -36.02 -28.28 4.25
N TYR A 106 -34.86 -27.66 4.01
CA TYR A 106 -33.64 -27.83 4.80
C TYR A 106 -33.40 -26.56 5.61
N LEU A 107 -32.96 -26.72 6.86
CA LEU A 107 -32.53 -25.62 7.74
C LEU A 107 -31.03 -25.75 8.00
N LEU A 108 -30.31 -24.68 7.71
CA LEU A 108 -28.85 -24.61 7.79
C LEU A 108 -28.49 -23.53 8.81
N THR A 109 -27.93 -23.93 9.95
CA THR A 109 -27.57 -23.04 11.05
C THR A 109 -26.11 -22.59 10.94
N TYR A 110 -25.87 -21.29 11.14
CA TYR A 110 -24.55 -20.68 11.11
C TYR A 110 -24.28 -19.88 12.38
N SER A 111 -23.19 -20.22 13.06
CA SER A 111 -22.75 -19.55 14.29
C SER A 111 -21.85 -18.36 14.00
N PHE A 112 -21.95 -17.33 14.82
CA PHE A 112 -21.00 -16.23 14.87
C PHE A 112 -19.73 -16.59 15.67
N PRO A 113 -18.59 -15.91 15.43
CA PRO A 113 -17.37 -16.12 16.20
C PRO A 113 -17.47 -15.63 17.66
N LEU A 114 -18.37 -14.68 17.93
CA LEU A 114 -18.82 -14.23 19.25
C LEU A 114 -20.33 -13.92 19.19
N PRO A 115 -21.07 -13.94 20.31
CA PRO A 115 -22.45 -13.49 20.31
C PRO A 115 -22.59 -12.02 19.86
N ALA A 116 -23.65 -11.71 19.13
CA ALA A 116 -24.09 -10.35 18.85
C ALA A 116 -24.45 -9.63 20.17
N PRO A 117 -24.19 -8.31 20.28
CA PRO A 117 -24.56 -7.53 21.47
C PRO A 117 -26.07 -7.35 21.63
N VAL A 118 -26.86 -7.60 20.59
CA VAL A 118 -28.32 -7.55 20.58
C VAL A 118 -28.85 -8.82 19.90
N ARG A 119 -29.87 -9.45 20.48
CA ARG A 119 -30.55 -10.63 19.92
C ARG A 119 -31.24 -10.28 18.59
N LEU A 120 -31.02 -11.09 17.56
CA LEU A 120 -31.57 -10.88 16.23
C LEU A 120 -33.07 -11.20 16.14
N THR A 121 -33.75 -10.51 15.21
CA THR A 121 -35.10 -10.85 14.70
C THR A 121 -35.00 -11.35 13.26
N ASP A 122 -36.05 -12.00 12.75
CA ASP A 122 -36.10 -12.42 11.34
C ASP A 122 -35.96 -11.24 10.37
N ALA A 123 -36.51 -10.07 10.71
CA ALA A 123 -36.35 -8.82 9.94
C ALA A 123 -34.92 -8.24 9.95
N GLN A 124 -33.99 -8.86 10.69
CA GLN A 124 -32.56 -8.55 10.68
C GLN A 124 -31.72 -9.63 10.01
N VAL A 125 -32.30 -10.75 9.54
CA VAL A 125 -31.58 -11.83 8.85
C VAL A 125 -32.17 -12.01 7.45
N GLN A 126 -31.55 -11.39 6.45
CA GLN A 126 -32.15 -11.23 5.13
C GLN A 126 -31.16 -11.48 4.00
N PHE A 127 -31.67 -11.93 2.85
CA PHE A 127 -30.87 -12.04 1.63
C PHE A 127 -30.68 -10.68 0.95
N GLY A 128 -29.50 -10.44 0.36
CA GLY A 128 -29.26 -9.25 -0.45
C GLY A 128 -30.15 -9.21 -1.70
N ALA A 129 -30.73 -8.06 -2.02
CA ALA A 129 -31.58 -7.90 -3.20
C ALA A 129 -30.87 -8.22 -4.54
N GLY A 130 -29.53 -8.14 -4.58
CA GLY A 130 -28.72 -8.59 -5.71
C GLY A 130 -28.45 -10.11 -5.76
N THR A 131 -29.05 -10.91 -4.87
CA THR A 131 -28.89 -12.37 -4.86
C THR A 131 -29.74 -13.00 -5.95
N ALA A 132 -29.13 -13.77 -6.85
CA ALA A 132 -29.86 -14.46 -7.91
C ALA A 132 -30.74 -15.63 -7.42
N GLY A 133 -31.79 -15.90 -8.20
CA GLY A 133 -32.82 -16.89 -7.89
C GLY A 133 -33.85 -16.39 -6.87
N PRO A 134 -34.90 -17.18 -6.59
CA PRO A 134 -35.95 -16.77 -5.68
C PRO A 134 -35.46 -16.68 -4.23
N VAL A 135 -35.69 -15.52 -3.61
CA VAL A 135 -35.47 -15.24 -2.19
C VAL A 135 -36.76 -14.69 -1.60
N GLY A 136 -37.16 -15.17 -0.42
CA GLY A 136 -38.44 -14.81 0.20
C GLY A 136 -38.42 -13.50 1.00
N ASP A 137 -37.24 -12.92 1.15
CA ASP A 137 -36.87 -11.96 2.19
C ASP A 137 -35.80 -10.96 1.71
N ALA A 138 -35.77 -10.68 0.41
CA ALA A 138 -34.82 -9.74 -0.20
C ALA A 138 -34.85 -8.35 0.48
N ASP A 139 -33.69 -7.90 0.96
CA ASP A 139 -33.50 -6.55 1.51
C ASP A 139 -32.61 -5.70 0.58
N PRO A 140 -33.10 -4.55 0.07
CA PRO A 140 -32.27 -3.61 -0.70
C PRO A 140 -31.16 -2.95 0.13
N ALA A 141 -31.23 -2.94 1.47
CA ALA A 141 -30.15 -2.43 2.31
C ALA A 141 -28.93 -3.38 2.38
N CYS A 142 -29.10 -4.65 2.00
CA CYS A 142 -28.04 -5.64 1.86
C CYS A 142 -27.39 -5.52 0.47
N THR A 143 -26.54 -4.51 0.29
CA THR A 143 -25.92 -4.12 -0.99
C THR A 143 -24.56 -4.78 -1.29
N GLY A 144 -24.14 -5.74 -0.46
CA GLY A 144 -22.88 -6.47 -0.64
C GLY A 144 -22.95 -7.53 -1.75
N SER A 145 -21.91 -8.36 -1.81
CA SER A 145 -21.78 -9.43 -2.79
C SER A 145 -21.10 -10.65 -2.16
N VAL A 146 -21.03 -11.78 -2.89
CA VAL A 146 -20.33 -12.96 -2.36
C VAL A 146 -18.83 -12.71 -2.21
N ALA A 147 -18.22 -11.95 -3.13
CA ALA A 147 -16.79 -11.61 -3.10
C ALA A 147 -16.44 -10.50 -2.09
N SER A 148 -17.41 -9.65 -1.75
CA SER A 148 -17.28 -8.58 -0.75
C SER A 148 -18.60 -8.46 0.03
N PRO A 149 -18.80 -9.30 1.07
CA PRO A 149 -20.02 -9.30 1.86
C PRO A 149 -20.00 -8.12 2.84
N THR A 150 -21.07 -7.34 2.85
CA THR A 150 -21.27 -6.19 3.74
C THR A 150 -22.64 -6.27 4.40
N ALA A 151 -22.85 -5.58 5.52
CA ALA A 151 -24.16 -5.47 6.15
C ALA A 151 -24.36 -4.08 6.77
N PRO A 152 -25.61 -3.59 6.87
CA PRO A 152 -25.95 -2.50 7.77
C PRO A 152 -25.76 -2.90 9.24
N ALA A 153 -25.52 -1.90 10.10
CA ALA A 153 -25.46 -2.10 11.54
C ALA A 153 -26.75 -2.76 12.08
N GLY A 154 -26.59 -3.80 12.90
CA GLY A 154 -27.68 -4.60 13.45
C GLY A 154 -28.33 -5.59 12.47
N LYS A 155 -27.76 -5.83 11.28
CA LYS A 155 -28.28 -6.80 10.30
C LYS A 155 -27.28 -7.88 9.92
N VAL A 156 -27.81 -9.08 9.64
CA VAL A 156 -27.16 -10.15 8.87
C VAL A 156 -27.64 -10.04 7.43
N CYS A 157 -26.70 -9.85 6.51
CA CYS A 157 -26.94 -9.87 5.08
C CYS A 157 -26.32 -11.11 4.46
N ILE A 158 -27.13 -11.85 3.70
CA ILE A 158 -26.76 -13.16 3.14
C ILE A 158 -26.70 -13.05 1.61
N TYR A 159 -25.60 -13.51 1.01
CA TYR A 159 -25.31 -13.39 -0.41
C TYR A 159 -25.05 -14.77 -1.02
N SER A 160 -25.38 -14.96 -2.30
CA SER A 160 -25.21 -16.23 -3.01
C SER A 160 -24.87 -16.01 -4.48
N GLN A 161 -24.24 -16.99 -5.11
CA GLN A 161 -23.82 -16.91 -6.51
C GLN A 161 -24.82 -17.58 -7.47
N ASP A 162 -25.03 -16.94 -8.61
CA ASP A 162 -26.01 -17.26 -9.64
C ASP A 162 -25.90 -18.69 -10.19
N ASN A 163 -24.66 -19.20 -10.27
CA ASN A 163 -24.35 -20.52 -10.85
C ASN A 163 -24.27 -21.65 -9.79
N ALA A 164 -24.70 -21.39 -8.57
CA ALA A 164 -24.61 -22.34 -7.45
C ALA A 164 -25.96 -22.68 -6.81
N ARG A 165 -27.08 -22.42 -7.50
CA ARG A 165 -28.45 -22.63 -6.99
C ARG A 165 -29.31 -23.48 -7.92
N ASP A 166 -29.79 -24.61 -7.41
CA ASP A 166 -30.77 -25.46 -8.10
C ASP A 166 -32.17 -25.22 -7.54
N ASN A 167 -33.09 -24.76 -8.39
CA ASN A 167 -34.55 -24.61 -8.19
C ASN A 167 -35.03 -24.60 -6.72
N SER A 168 -34.60 -23.61 -5.96
CA SER A 168 -34.93 -23.48 -4.54
C SER A 168 -35.09 -22.03 -4.11
N THR A 169 -36.13 -21.78 -3.31
CA THR A 169 -36.39 -20.50 -2.65
C THR A 169 -35.64 -20.47 -1.33
N LEU A 170 -34.86 -19.41 -1.11
CA LEU A 170 -34.13 -19.23 0.14
C LEU A 170 -34.80 -18.20 1.05
N THR A 171 -34.56 -18.31 2.36
CA THR A 171 -35.05 -17.35 3.36
C THR A 171 -34.15 -17.38 4.60
N GLY A 172 -33.76 -16.21 5.12
CA GLY A 172 -33.07 -16.05 6.39
C GLY A 172 -34.03 -16.02 7.59
N PHE A 173 -33.53 -16.45 8.75
CA PHE A 173 -34.22 -16.44 10.04
C PHE A 173 -33.25 -16.22 11.20
N LYS A 174 -33.74 -15.69 12.32
CA LYS A 174 -33.03 -15.76 13.60
C LYS A 174 -32.80 -17.22 14.01
N LEU A 175 -31.85 -17.47 14.90
CA LEU A 175 -31.41 -18.83 15.22
C LEU A 175 -32.53 -19.71 15.81
N SER A 176 -33.34 -19.16 16.72
CA SER A 176 -34.37 -19.91 17.43
C SER A 176 -35.73 -19.87 16.73
N ALA A 177 -36.35 -21.03 16.57
CA ALA A 177 -37.71 -21.19 16.06
C ALA A 177 -38.83 -20.75 17.04
N ALA A 178 -38.48 -20.12 18.16
CA ALA A 178 -39.42 -19.59 19.13
C ALA A 178 -40.06 -18.29 18.62
N GLN A 179 -41.35 -18.11 18.90
CA GLN A 179 -42.13 -16.92 18.51
C GLN A 179 -41.59 -15.61 19.13
N ALA A 180 -40.92 -15.70 20.27
CA ALA A 180 -40.20 -14.60 20.91
C ALA A 180 -38.69 -14.79 20.77
N ASN A 181 -37.92 -13.70 20.90
CA ASN A 181 -36.47 -13.77 20.83
C ASN A 181 -35.87 -14.42 22.08
N THR A 182 -34.93 -15.34 21.88
CA THR A 182 -34.22 -16.09 22.94
C THR A 182 -32.74 -15.72 22.97
N ASP A 183 -32.01 -16.11 24.01
CA ASP A 183 -30.55 -15.90 24.06
C ASP A 183 -29.79 -16.57 22.91
N ALA A 184 -30.34 -17.64 22.32
CA ALA A 184 -29.77 -18.26 21.13
C ALA A 184 -29.71 -17.29 19.93
N ASP A 185 -30.64 -16.34 19.83
CA ASP A 185 -30.69 -15.37 18.72
C ASP A 185 -29.54 -14.35 18.73
N ALA A 186 -28.65 -14.38 19.74
CA ALA A 186 -27.37 -13.67 19.72
C ALA A 186 -26.24 -14.48 19.03
N TYR A 187 -26.33 -15.81 18.96
CA TYR A 187 -25.18 -16.66 18.60
C TYR A 187 -25.05 -16.98 17.11
N GLY A 188 -26.03 -16.58 16.29
CA GLY A 188 -26.04 -16.90 14.87
C GLY A 188 -27.40 -16.76 14.23
N PHE A 189 -27.57 -17.45 13.11
CA PHE A 189 -28.78 -17.38 12.28
C PHE A 189 -29.02 -18.70 11.53
N THR A 190 -30.18 -18.81 10.88
CA THR A 190 -30.56 -19.97 10.08
C THR A 190 -30.94 -19.56 8.66
N VAL A 191 -30.48 -20.32 7.67
CA VAL A 191 -30.95 -20.27 6.28
C VAL A 191 -31.90 -21.44 6.04
N ARG A 192 -33.10 -21.15 5.52
CA ARG A 192 -33.99 -22.17 4.98
C ARG A 192 -33.80 -22.29 3.48
N MET A 193 -33.66 -23.52 2.99
CA MET A 193 -33.69 -23.86 1.56
C MET A 193 -34.93 -24.69 1.25
N VAL A 194 -35.79 -24.19 0.36
CA VAL A 194 -37.05 -24.83 -0.02
C VAL A 194 -37.02 -25.20 -1.50
N ASN A 195 -37.01 -26.49 -1.85
CA ASN A 195 -37.01 -26.95 -3.25
C ASN A 195 -38.41 -27.38 -3.71
N ILE A 196 -38.74 -27.02 -4.95
CA ILE A 196 -40.06 -27.19 -5.54
C ILE A 196 -40.02 -28.28 -6.62
N SER A 197 -40.65 -29.43 -6.33
CA SER A 197 -41.16 -30.44 -7.28
C SER A 197 -40.18 -31.27 -8.14
N THR A 198 -38.88 -30.95 -8.21
CA THR A 198 -37.90 -31.68 -9.04
C THR A 198 -36.88 -32.46 -8.19
N PRO A 199 -36.85 -33.81 -8.24
CA PRO A 199 -35.77 -34.61 -7.66
C PRO A 199 -34.40 -34.21 -8.23
N GLY A 200 -33.37 -34.24 -7.41
CA GLY A 200 -32.02 -33.92 -7.83
C GLY A 200 -31.10 -33.48 -6.70
N THR A 201 -29.88 -33.06 -7.06
CA THR A 201 -29.03 -32.33 -6.13
C THR A 201 -29.54 -30.90 -6.02
N MET A 202 -29.61 -30.39 -4.79
CA MET A 202 -29.77 -28.99 -4.47
C MET A 202 -28.45 -28.43 -3.97
N ARG A 203 -27.91 -27.45 -4.68
CA ARG A 203 -26.84 -26.59 -4.16
C ARG A 203 -27.43 -25.23 -3.78
N ALA A 204 -26.88 -24.65 -2.71
CA ALA A 204 -26.85 -23.20 -2.52
C ALA A 204 -25.67 -22.87 -1.62
N GLU A 205 -24.90 -21.84 -1.97
CA GLU A 205 -23.72 -21.41 -1.21
C GLU A 205 -23.40 -19.94 -1.47
N GLY A 206 -22.58 -19.37 -0.59
CA GLY A 206 -22.09 -18.01 -0.70
C GLY A 206 -21.46 -17.54 0.60
N THR A 207 -21.59 -16.24 0.85
CA THR A 207 -21.06 -15.59 2.06
C THR A 207 -22.14 -14.77 2.73
N TRP A 208 -21.88 -14.42 3.98
CA TRP A 208 -22.73 -13.55 4.78
C TRP A 208 -21.85 -12.53 5.52
N ALA A 209 -22.46 -11.41 5.90
CA ALA A 209 -21.88 -10.42 6.79
C ALA A 209 -22.89 -10.09 7.90
N TYR A 210 -22.37 -9.83 9.10
CA TYR A 210 -23.11 -9.23 10.20
C TYR A 210 -22.31 -8.07 10.76
N THR A 211 -22.94 -6.90 10.89
CA THR A 211 -22.32 -5.71 11.49
C THR A 211 -23.00 -5.43 12.82
N ALA A 212 -22.24 -5.39 13.91
CA ALA A 212 -22.80 -5.11 15.23
C ALA A 212 -23.35 -3.66 15.31
N PRO A 213 -24.52 -3.46 15.95
CA PRO A 213 -25.09 -2.14 16.18
C PRO A 213 -24.26 -1.29 17.16
#